data_AF-A0AAD7HR52-F1
#
_entry.id   AF-A0AAD7HR52-F1
#
_cell.length_a   1.000
_cell.length_b   1.000
_cell.length_c   1.000
_cell.angle_alpha   90.00
_cell.angle_beta   90.00
_cell.angle_gamma   90.00
#
_symmetry.space_group_name_H-M   'P 1'
#
loop_
_entity.id
_entity.type
_entity.pdbx_description
1 polymer ?
#
loop_
_entity_poly.entity_id
_entity_poly.type
_entity_poly.pdbx_seq_one_letter_code
_entity_poly.pdbx_strand_id
1 'polypeptide(L)'
;FQAAGLPEYNGCYALVLDSLFSTEELSSFLAEAEVSSPWKVAQINAGTHEYTDTSYRNSDRIIYDSFELLDKIFVRIRPHLKEIEEFDGEAKQKWRMVRKNERLRSLRYPIGGYFKDHQDGKTKQRTFYTLQFYLPSDRQIRPDPRRGGTTRFLSWSSRPRHAHADLEAVPGWVLVFQHAKHLHTGAEVIGGVKCTMRSDMLYERVGLPVLVYSVPVRP
;
A
#
# COMPACT_ATOMS: atom_id res chain seq x y z
N PHE A 1 -4.76 14.47 -8.51
CA PHE A 1 -5.44 13.73 -9.59
C PHE A 1 -6.01 14.59 -10.71
N GLN A 2 -6.78 15.66 -10.44
CA GLN A 2 -7.32 16.52 -11.51
C GLN A 2 -6.23 17.04 -12.46
N ALA A 3 -5.13 17.57 -11.93
CA ALA A 3 -3.98 18.01 -12.73
C ALA A 3 -3.28 16.88 -13.51
N ALA A 4 -3.48 15.62 -13.10
CA ALA A 4 -2.95 14.43 -13.75
C ALA A 4 -3.98 13.77 -14.70
N GLY A 5 -5.04 14.49 -15.10
CA GLY A 5 -6.03 14.00 -16.06
C GLY A 5 -7.06 13.01 -15.48
N LEU A 6 -7.21 12.96 -14.16
CA LEU A 6 -8.19 12.11 -13.46
C LEU A 6 -9.15 12.97 -12.60
N PRO A 7 -10.01 13.80 -13.22
CA PRO A 7 -10.93 14.68 -12.50
C PRO A 7 -12.01 13.92 -11.69
N GLU A 8 -12.33 12.67 -12.03
CA GLU A 8 -13.26 11.83 -11.27
C GLU A 8 -12.77 11.48 -9.87
N TYR A 9 -11.46 11.62 -9.62
CA TYR A 9 -10.84 11.47 -8.30
C TYR A 9 -10.77 12.79 -7.53
N ASN A 10 -11.51 13.82 -7.95
CA ASN A 10 -11.65 15.03 -7.15
C ASN A 10 -12.23 14.70 -5.76
N GLY A 11 -11.61 15.27 -4.72
CA GLY A 11 -11.93 14.95 -3.32
C GLY A 11 -11.50 13.56 -2.84
N CYS A 12 -10.82 12.76 -3.67
CA CYS A 12 -10.18 11.52 -3.20
C CYS A 12 -8.77 11.80 -2.69
N TYR A 13 -8.35 11.07 -1.66
CA TYR A 13 -7.09 11.27 -0.97
C TYR A 13 -5.98 10.36 -1.50
N ALA A 14 -4.90 10.95 -1.99
CA ALA A 14 -3.61 10.31 -2.16
C ALA A 14 -2.48 11.31 -1.85
N LEU A 15 -1.44 10.83 -1.18
CA LEU A 15 -0.30 11.61 -0.72
C LEU A 15 0.97 10.82 -1.00
N VAL A 16 1.98 11.48 -1.56
CA VAL A 16 3.34 10.94 -1.66
C VAL A 16 4.19 11.66 -0.64
N LEU A 17 4.86 10.88 0.21
CA LEU A 17 5.85 11.36 1.16
C LEU A 17 7.23 10.93 0.65
N ASP A 18 8.15 11.87 0.56
CA ASP A 18 9.54 11.60 0.22
C ASP A 18 10.47 12.02 1.36
N SER A 19 11.74 11.59 1.28
CA SER A 19 12.81 12.06 2.17
C SER A 19 12.58 11.76 3.67
N LEU A 20 11.76 10.76 4.02
CA LEU A 20 11.48 10.36 5.41
C LEU A 20 12.39 9.26 5.96
N PHE A 21 13.07 8.52 5.08
CA PHE A 21 13.88 7.36 5.44
C PHE A 21 15.20 7.40 4.66
N SER A 22 16.29 7.01 5.32
CA SER A 22 17.58 6.84 4.66
C SER A 22 17.60 5.58 3.80
N THR A 23 18.58 5.47 2.91
CA THR A 23 18.74 4.28 2.05
C THR A 23 19.05 3.04 2.88
N GLU A 24 19.84 3.19 3.94
CA GLU A 24 20.21 2.13 4.88
C GLU A 24 18.97 1.62 5.63
N GLU A 25 18.11 2.53 6.08
CA GLU A 25 16.85 2.16 6.74
C GLU A 25 15.95 1.36 5.80
N LEU A 26 15.73 1.87 4.58
CA LEU A 26 14.90 1.17 3.60
C LEU A 26 15.47 -0.21 3.22
N SER A 27 16.79 -0.32 3.15
CA SER A 27 17.47 -1.60 2.92
C SER A 27 17.27 -2.56 4.10
N SER A 28 17.29 -2.04 5.33
CA SER A 28 17.01 -2.84 6.53
C SER A 28 15.56 -3.35 6.58
N PHE A 29 14.59 -2.61 6.04
CA PHE A 29 13.19 -3.06 5.98
C PHE A 29 13.03 -4.26 5.06
N LEU A 30 13.71 -4.24 3.89
CA LEU A 30 13.73 -5.37 2.97
C LEU A 30 14.43 -6.58 3.59
N ALA A 31 15.59 -6.37 4.23
CA ALA A 31 16.35 -7.43 4.87
C ALA A 31 15.56 -8.09 6.02
N GLU A 32 14.86 -7.30 6.85
CA GLU A 32 13.99 -7.83 7.92
C GLU A 32 12.91 -8.77 7.34
N ALA A 33 12.27 -8.37 6.23
CA ALA A 33 11.29 -9.21 5.56
C ALA A 33 11.92 -10.52 5.06
N GLU A 34 13.08 -10.47 4.40
CA GLU A 34 13.75 -11.65 3.85
C GLU A 34 14.26 -12.63 4.93
N VAL A 35 14.65 -12.10 6.10
CA VAL A 35 14.98 -12.92 7.28
C VAL A 35 13.72 -13.57 7.86
N SER A 36 12.58 -12.87 7.85
CA SER A 36 11.34 -13.35 8.47
C SER A 36 10.77 -14.61 7.79
N SER A 37 10.87 -14.71 6.46
CA SER A 37 10.26 -15.79 5.68
C SER A 37 10.76 -15.79 4.21
N PRO A 38 10.75 -16.95 3.54
CA PRO A 38 11.06 -17.02 2.12
C PRO A 38 9.97 -16.37 1.27
N TRP A 39 10.37 -15.80 0.13
CA TRP A 39 9.45 -15.31 -0.91
C TRP A 39 8.55 -16.44 -1.44
N LYS A 40 7.25 -16.16 -1.53
CA LYS A 40 6.25 -17.07 -2.14
C LYS A 40 5.43 -16.32 -3.18
N VAL A 41 4.89 -17.02 -4.17
CA VAL A 41 3.97 -16.41 -5.15
C VAL A 41 2.83 -15.69 -4.43
N ALA A 42 2.60 -14.43 -4.78
CA ALA A 42 1.61 -13.59 -4.14
C ALA A 42 0.20 -14.01 -4.56
N GLN A 43 -0.54 -14.61 -3.63
CA GLN A 43 -1.92 -15.01 -3.86
C GLN A 43 -2.88 -13.82 -3.91
N ILE A 44 -3.98 -14.01 -4.62
CA ILE A 44 -5.11 -13.10 -4.73
C ILE A 44 -6.11 -13.44 -3.65
N ASN A 45 -6.58 -12.43 -2.92
CA ASN A 45 -7.58 -12.61 -1.88
C ASN A 45 -8.97 -12.38 -2.48
N ALA A 46 -9.80 -13.43 -2.49
CA ALA A 46 -11.19 -13.39 -2.97
C ALA A 46 -12.20 -13.20 -1.82
N GLY A 47 -11.77 -12.64 -0.69
CA GLY A 47 -12.57 -12.47 0.52
C GLY A 47 -12.58 -13.69 1.43
N THR A 48 -13.15 -14.81 0.99
CA THR A 48 -13.27 -16.04 1.80
C THR A 48 -12.15 -17.05 1.57
N HIS A 49 -11.43 -16.94 0.45
CA HIS A 49 -10.30 -17.79 0.12
C HIS A 49 -9.18 -17.00 -0.57
N GLU A 50 -8.01 -17.63 -0.67
CA GLU A 50 -6.89 -17.14 -1.45
C GLU A 50 -6.58 -18.14 -2.57
N TYR A 51 -6.18 -17.64 -3.74
CA TYR A 51 -5.84 -18.48 -4.88
C TYR A 51 -4.69 -17.86 -5.69
N THR A 52 -4.03 -18.67 -6.50
CA THR A 52 -2.93 -18.23 -7.37
C THR A 52 -3.44 -18.11 -8.80
N ASP A 53 -3.29 -16.91 -9.38
CA ASP A 53 -3.49 -16.68 -10.81
C ASP A 53 -2.43 -15.67 -11.28
N THR A 54 -1.36 -16.19 -11.87
CA THR A 54 -0.23 -15.40 -12.37
C THR A 54 -0.56 -14.60 -13.62
N SER A 55 -1.71 -14.87 -14.26
CA SER A 55 -2.23 -14.04 -15.36
C SER A 55 -2.91 -12.76 -14.84
N TYR A 56 -3.27 -12.71 -13.55
CA TYR A 56 -3.85 -11.53 -12.91
C TYR A 56 -2.86 -10.81 -11.99
N ARG A 57 -2.04 -11.58 -11.26
CA ARG A 57 -0.99 -11.07 -10.37
C ARG A 57 0.29 -11.89 -10.52
N ASN A 58 1.30 -11.30 -11.12
CA ASN A 58 2.62 -11.91 -11.27
C ASN A 58 3.63 -11.21 -10.34
N SER A 59 3.74 -11.70 -9.11
CA SER A 59 4.64 -11.14 -8.09
C SER A 59 4.87 -12.15 -6.97
N ASP A 60 5.92 -11.96 -6.19
CA ASP A 60 6.14 -12.66 -4.93
C ASP A 60 5.74 -11.79 -3.73
N ARG A 61 5.46 -12.43 -2.60
CA ARG A 61 5.10 -11.81 -1.34
C ARG A 61 5.74 -12.52 -0.15
N ILE A 62 6.15 -11.73 0.83
CA ILE A 62 6.40 -12.15 2.21
C ILE A 62 5.34 -11.46 3.08
N ILE A 63 4.75 -12.20 4.02
CA ILE A 63 3.82 -11.66 5.03
C ILE A 63 4.42 -11.98 6.39
N TYR A 64 4.59 -10.94 7.21
CA TYR A 64 5.10 -11.05 8.57
C TYR A 64 4.53 -9.93 9.43
N ASP A 65 4.54 -10.12 10.74
CA ASP A 65 4.10 -9.11 11.69
C ASP A 65 5.34 -8.45 12.31
N SER A 66 5.43 -7.12 12.28
CA SER A 66 6.52 -6.36 12.92
C SER A 66 6.00 -5.08 13.55
N PHE A 67 5.94 -5.10 14.88
CA PHE A 67 5.48 -3.96 15.68
C PHE A 67 6.53 -2.85 15.67
N GLU A 68 7.76 -3.18 16.02
CA GLU A 68 8.87 -2.23 16.18
C GLU A 68 9.15 -1.43 14.90
N LEU A 69 9.18 -2.10 13.75
CA LEU A 69 9.38 -1.44 12.46
C LEU A 69 8.24 -0.46 12.16
N LEU A 70 6.99 -0.90 12.35
CA LEU A 70 5.86 -0.02 12.12
C LEU A 70 5.76 1.11 13.13
N ASP A 71 6.19 0.95 14.37
CA ASP A 71 6.27 2.03 15.35
C ASP A 71 7.19 3.14 14.83
N LYS A 72 8.39 2.77 14.39
CA LYS A 72 9.38 3.70 13.82
C LYS A 72 8.85 4.42 12.59
N ILE A 73 8.26 3.67 11.66
CA ILE A 73 7.66 4.21 10.43
C ILE A 73 6.52 5.16 10.78
N PHE A 74 5.62 4.75 11.67
CA PHE A 74 4.41 5.48 11.97
C PHE A 74 4.70 6.83 12.63
N VAL A 75 5.68 6.89 13.53
CA VAL A 75 6.14 8.16 14.15
C VAL A 75 6.54 9.19 13.08
N ARG A 76 7.19 8.77 12.00
CA ARG A 76 7.65 9.69 10.93
C ARG A 76 6.55 10.11 9.99
N ILE A 77 5.65 9.20 9.61
CA ILE A 77 4.58 9.54 8.64
C ILE A 77 3.41 10.28 9.30
N ARG A 78 3.09 9.99 10.58
CA ARG A 78 1.89 10.49 11.26
C ARG A 78 1.69 12.01 11.18
N PRO A 79 2.72 12.87 11.34
CA PRO A 79 2.56 14.32 11.22
C PRO A 79 1.95 14.79 9.89
N HIS A 80 2.05 13.97 8.85
CA HIS A 80 1.55 14.25 7.50
C HIS A 80 0.16 13.65 7.23
N LEU A 81 -0.45 12.93 8.19
CA LEU A 81 -1.70 12.19 7.99
C LEU A 81 -2.92 12.87 8.65
N LYS A 82 -2.82 14.16 8.97
CA LYS A 82 -3.89 14.89 9.69
C LYS A 82 -5.25 14.84 8.99
N GLU A 83 -5.26 14.96 7.66
CA GLU A 83 -6.48 14.93 6.85
C GLU A 83 -7.24 13.60 6.91
N ILE A 84 -6.55 12.52 7.30
CA ILE A 84 -7.11 11.19 7.36
C ILE A 84 -7.16 10.66 8.80
N GLU A 85 -6.77 11.45 9.80
CA GLU A 85 -6.82 11.04 11.22
C GLU A 85 -8.26 10.87 11.71
N GLU A 86 -9.16 11.77 11.30
CA GLU A 86 -10.60 11.61 11.44
C GLU A 86 -11.31 12.04 10.15
N PHE A 87 -12.28 11.26 9.68
CA PHE A 87 -13.05 11.59 8.48
C PHE A 87 -14.47 11.02 8.52
N ASP A 88 -15.37 11.58 7.71
CA ASP A 88 -16.72 11.07 7.53
C ASP A 88 -16.73 10.02 6.41
N GLY A 89 -17.07 8.79 6.78
CA GLY A 89 -17.25 7.68 5.85
C GLY A 89 -18.66 7.65 5.25
N GLU A 90 -19.02 6.50 4.69
CA GLU A 90 -20.36 6.24 4.18
C GLU A 90 -21.43 6.49 5.25
N ALA A 91 -22.59 7.00 4.82
CA ALA A 91 -23.72 7.38 5.69
C ALA A 91 -23.36 8.37 6.81
N LYS A 92 -22.32 9.21 6.61
CA LYS A 92 -21.81 10.17 7.61
C LYS A 92 -21.33 9.50 8.91
N GLN A 93 -20.96 8.23 8.85
CA GLN A 93 -20.29 7.58 9.99
C GLN A 93 -18.89 8.16 10.13
N LYS A 94 -18.63 8.83 11.25
CA LYS A 94 -17.30 9.35 11.56
C LYS A 94 -16.34 8.21 11.95
N TRP A 95 -15.13 8.23 11.39
CA TRP A 95 -14.06 7.27 11.66
C TRP A 95 -12.86 7.99 12.25
N ARG A 96 -12.14 7.29 13.13
CA ARG A 96 -10.89 7.76 13.74
C ARG A 96 -9.79 6.72 13.57
N MET A 97 -8.62 7.18 13.16
CA MET A 97 -7.40 6.39 13.09
C MET A 97 -6.97 5.98 14.50
N VAL A 98 -6.81 4.68 14.75
CA VAL A 98 -6.52 4.15 16.10
C VAL A 98 -5.18 3.45 16.19
N ARG A 99 -4.81 2.67 15.16
CA ARG A 99 -3.59 1.87 15.17
C ARG A 99 -3.07 1.65 13.75
N LYS A 100 -1.78 1.38 13.68
CA LYS A 100 -1.11 0.78 12.53
C LYS A 100 -1.46 -0.71 12.44
N ASN A 101 -1.42 -1.29 11.25
CA ASN A 101 -1.57 -2.73 11.08
C ASN A 101 -0.20 -3.41 11.08
N GLU A 102 0.22 -3.98 12.21
CA GLU A 102 1.47 -4.74 12.38
C GLU A 102 1.76 -5.77 11.28
N ARG A 103 0.76 -6.21 10.52
CA ARG A 103 0.96 -7.09 9.36
C ARG A 103 1.54 -6.34 8.17
N LEU A 104 2.82 -6.58 7.92
CA LEU A 104 3.56 -6.12 6.76
C LEU A 104 3.43 -7.13 5.61
N ARG A 105 3.39 -6.59 4.39
CA ARG A 105 3.38 -7.36 3.15
C ARG A 105 4.48 -6.83 2.25
N SER A 106 5.63 -7.49 2.25
CA SER A 106 6.71 -7.19 1.31
C SER A 106 6.41 -7.87 -0.01
N LEU A 107 6.53 -7.14 -1.11
CA LEU A 107 6.18 -7.56 -2.46
C LEU A 107 7.40 -7.39 -3.36
N ARG A 108 7.65 -8.38 -4.20
CA ARG A 108 8.74 -8.38 -5.18
C ARG A 108 8.21 -8.69 -6.56
N TYR A 109 8.56 -7.84 -7.52
CA TYR A 109 8.15 -7.93 -8.91
C TYR A 109 9.43 -8.06 -9.75
N PRO A 110 9.75 -9.27 -10.25
CA PRO A 110 10.82 -9.43 -11.24
C PRO A 110 10.39 -8.84 -12.59
N ILE A 111 11.29 -8.86 -13.58
CA ILE A 111 10.94 -8.53 -14.97
C ILE A 111 9.73 -9.37 -15.43
N GLY A 112 8.74 -8.73 -16.05
CA GLY A 112 7.44 -9.31 -16.42
C GLY A 112 6.44 -9.39 -15.26
N GLY A 113 6.82 -8.96 -14.06
CA GLY A 113 5.95 -8.92 -12.89
C GLY A 113 4.99 -7.73 -12.93
N TYR A 114 3.74 -7.94 -12.50
CA TYR A 114 2.67 -6.93 -12.49
C TYR A 114 1.56 -7.31 -11.51
N PHE A 115 0.61 -6.40 -11.29
CA PHE A 115 -0.66 -6.71 -10.64
C PHE A 115 -1.77 -5.91 -11.30
N LYS A 116 -2.67 -6.60 -12.04
CA LYS A 116 -3.73 -5.99 -12.84
C LYS A 116 -4.68 -5.11 -12.02
N ASP A 117 -5.47 -4.33 -12.74
CA ASP A 117 -6.47 -3.39 -12.25
C ASP A 117 -7.30 -3.95 -11.09
N HIS A 118 -7.28 -3.24 -9.97
CA HIS A 118 -8.01 -3.58 -8.75
C HIS A 118 -8.30 -2.33 -7.91
N GLN A 119 -9.14 -2.52 -6.89
CA GLN A 119 -9.24 -1.63 -5.74
C GLN A 119 -8.82 -2.41 -4.51
N ASP A 120 -8.17 -1.73 -3.58
CA ASP A 120 -7.85 -2.36 -2.31
C ASP A 120 -9.11 -2.64 -1.50
N GLY A 121 -9.20 -3.84 -0.95
CA GLY A 121 -10.38 -4.30 -0.22
C GLY A 121 -10.50 -3.61 1.14
N LYS A 122 -11.76 -3.36 1.57
CA LYS A 122 -12.05 -3.09 2.99
C LYS A 122 -11.81 -4.40 3.75
N THR A 123 -10.80 -4.44 4.60
CA THR A 123 -10.58 -5.63 5.45
C THR A 123 -11.62 -5.68 6.56
N LYS A 124 -11.87 -6.88 7.13
CA LYS A 124 -12.66 -7.03 8.38
C LYS A 124 -12.13 -6.14 9.52
N GLN A 125 -10.89 -5.70 9.42
CA GLN A 125 -10.19 -4.88 10.40
C GLN A 125 -10.43 -3.37 10.21
N ARG A 126 -11.37 -2.94 9.36
CA ARG A 126 -11.75 -1.50 9.19
C ARG A 126 -10.57 -0.65 8.70
N THR A 127 -9.97 -1.07 7.59
CA THR A 127 -8.92 -0.33 6.89
C THR A 127 -9.51 0.47 5.73
N PHE A 128 -8.99 1.69 5.54
CA PHE A 128 -9.46 2.61 4.50
C PHE A 128 -8.34 3.20 3.64
N TYR A 129 -7.09 3.10 4.10
CA TYR A 129 -5.93 3.68 3.43
C TYR A 129 -4.80 2.67 3.42
N THR A 130 -4.15 2.56 2.26
CA THR A 130 -2.95 1.75 2.05
C THR A 130 -1.72 2.61 2.25
N LEU A 131 -0.72 2.06 2.92
CA LEU A 131 0.64 2.60 3.02
C LEU A 131 1.54 1.73 2.15
N GLN A 132 2.08 2.30 1.06
CA GLN A 132 2.95 1.62 0.12
C GLN A 132 4.34 2.26 0.15
N PHE A 133 5.31 1.54 0.71
CA PHE A 133 6.72 1.92 0.76
C PHE A 133 7.43 1.34 -0.45
N TYR A 134 8.15 2.17 -1.20
CA TYR A 134 9.01 1.71 -2.29
C TYR A 134 10.42 1.47 -1.76
N LEU A 135 10.95 0.27 -1.97
CA LEU A 135 12.19 -0.19 -1.35
C LEU A 135 13.31 -0.36 -2.40
N PRO A 136 14.58 -0.14 -2.03
CA PRO A 136 15.69 -0.37 -2.93
C PRO A 136 15.81 -1.86 -3.24
N SER A 137 15.74 -2.25 -4.52
CA SER A 137 15.81 -3.67 -4.95
C SER A 137 17.15 -4.06 -5.58
N ASP A 138 17.86 -3.10 -6.20
CA ASP A 138 19.05 -3.37 -7.03
C ASP A 138 20.14 -2.29 -6.88
N ARG A 139 20.38 -1.76 -5.67
CA ARG A 139 21.22 -0.55 -5.41
C ARG A 139 20.79 0.73 -6.14
N GLN A 140 19.63 0.72 -6.78
CA GLN A 140 19.09 1.89 -7.46
C GLN A 140 18.51 2.88 -6.43
N ILE A 141 18.97 4.13 -6.49
CA ILE A 141 18.55 5.23 -5.58
C ILE A 141 17.75 6.30 -6.36
N ARG A 142 17.50 6.10 -7.67
CA ARG A 142 16.83 7.06 -8.55
C ARG A 142 15.80 6.37 -9.44
N PRO A 143 14.64 6.99 -9.73
CA PRO A 143 13.69 6.47 -10.71
C PRO A 143 14.35 6.26 -12.08
N ASP A 144 13.98 5.18 -12.76
CA ASP A 144 14.20 5.03 -14.20
C ASP A 144 12.89 4.54 -14.84
N PRO A 145 12.14 5.43 -15.51
CA PRO A 145 10.85 5.09 -16.12
C PRO A 145 10.94 3.93 -17.12
N ARG A 146 12.12 3.69 -17.72
CA ARG A 146 12.33 2.59 -18.67
C ARG A 146 12.24 1.21 -18.02
N ARG A 147 12.34 1.14 -16.68
CA ARG A 147 12.18 -0.11 -15.92
C ARG A 147 10.71 -0.47 -15.70
N GLY A 148 9.76 0.41 -16.02
CA GLY A 148 8.34 0.18 -15.77
C GLY A 148 8.02 0.05 -14.28
N GLY A 149 6.98 -0.70 -13.93
CA GLY A 149 6.65 -0.97 -12.53
C GLY A 149 5.97 0.19 -11.80
N THR A 150 5.42 1.19 -12.48
CA THR A 150 4.69 2.29 -11.84
C THR A 150 3.51 1.78 -11.01
N THR A 151 3.11 2.53 -9.99
CA THR A 151 1.75 2.43 -9.45
C THR A 151 0.88 3.35 -10.29
N ARG A 152 0.01 2.76 -11.10
CA ARG A 152 -0.82 3.48 -12.06
C ARG A 152 -2.24 3.60 -11.55
N PHE A 153 -2.72 4.82 -11.35
CA PHE A 153 -4.13 5.11 -11.10
C PHE A 153 -4.86 5.22 -12.44
N LEU A 154 -6.01 4.56 -12.55
CA LEU A 154 -6.74 4.39 -13.80
C LEU A 154 -8.09 5.10 -13.73
N SER A 155 -8.55 5.66 -14.83
CA SER A 155 -9.91 6.20 -14.93
C SER A 155 -10.97 5.09 -14.92
N TRP A 156 -12.11 5.34 -14.25
CA TRP A 156 -13.30 4.48 -14.35
C TRP A 156 -14.11 4.74 -15.62
N SER A 157 -14.06 5.98 -16.09
CA SER A 157 -14.97 6.52 -17.10
C SER A 157 -14.52 6.26 -18.53
N SER A 158 -13.28 5.79 -18.73
CA SER A 158 -12.76 5.47 -20.06
C SER A 158 -12.77 3.96 -20.30
N ARG A 159 -13.49 3.51 -21.33
CA ARG A 159 -13.30 2.19 -21.96
C ARG A 159 -12.98 2.40 -23.44
N PRO A 160 -11.79 1.99 -23.92
CA PRO A 160 -10.66 1.46 -23.14
C PRO A 160 -10.14 2.48 -22.11
N ARG A 161 -9.52 2.01 -21.02
CA ARG A 161 -8.98 2.86 -19.93
C ARG A 161 -7.74 3.61 -20.41
N HIS A 162 -7.95 4.69 -21.15
CA HIS A 162 -6.87 5.49 -21.73
C HIS A 162 -6.32 6.51 -20.74
N ALA A 163 -7.19 7.12 -19.94
CA ALA A 163 -6.78 8.10 -18.93
C ALA A 163 -6.20 7.39 -17.70
N HIS A 164 -4.96 7.75 -17.36
CA HIS A 164 -4.26 7.23 -16.21
C HIS A 164 -3.24 8.23 -15.69
N ALA A 165 -2.86 8.07 -14.43
CA ALA A 165 -1.77 8.81 -13.79
C ALA A 165 -0.77 7.80 -13.23
N ASP A 166 0.48 7.91 -13.67
CA ASP A 166 1.57 7.07 -13.19
C ASP A 166 2.29 7.71 -12.01
N LEU A 167 2.53 6.91 -10.97
CA LEU A 167 3.48 7.20 -9.93
C LEU A 167 4.68 6.27 -10.06
N GLU A 168 5.84 6.86 -10.26
CA GLU A 168 7.12 6.14 -10.29
C GLU A 168 7.41 5.45 -8.96
N ALA A 169 7.92 4.22 -9.03
CA ALA A 169 8.26 3.41 -7.86
C ALA A 169 9.64 3.80 -7.28
N VAL A 170 9.79 5.05 -6.84
CA VAL A 170 11.06 5.60 -6.35
C VAL A 170 11.39 5.08 -4.95
N PRO A 171 12.54 4.39 -4.74
CA PRO A 171 12.95 3.98 -3.40
C PRO A 171 12.96 5.15 -2.40
N GLY A 172 12.31 4.94 -1.25
CA GLY A 172 12.16 5.95 -0.20
C GLY A 172 10.90 6.80 -0.29
N TRP A 173 10.17 6.75 -1.40
CA TRP A 173 8.82 7.28 -1.44
C TRP A 173 7.86 6.38 -0.67
N VAL A 174 6.89 7.01 -0.02
CA VAL A 174 5.74 6.37 0.62
C VAL A 174 4.49 6.94 0.00
N LEU A 175 3.75 6.09 -0.72
CA LEU A 175 2.44 6.42 -1.23
C LEU A 175 1.38 6.04 -0.19
N VAL A 176 0.58 7.01 0.22
CA VAL A 176 -0.61 6.82 1.05
C VAL A 176 -1.83 7.14 0.22
N PHE A 177 -2.79 6.22 0.09
CA PHE A 177 -3.99 6.45 -0.71
C PHE A 177 -5.19 5.71 -0.15
N GLN A 178 -6.38 6.31 -0.29
CA GLN A 178 -7.62 5.67 0.12
C GLN A 178 -7.95 4.48 -0.78
N HIS A 179 -8.60 3.46 -0.21
CA HIS A 179 -9.06 2.28 -0.93
C HIS A 179 -10.25 2.59 -1.84
N ALA A 180 -11.20 3.38 -1.34
CA ALA A 180 -12.44 3.68 -2.03
C ALA A 180 -12.16 4.50 -3.30
N LYS A 181 -12.86 4.14 -4.39
CA LYS A 181 -12.80 4.79 -5.71
C LYS A 181 -11.47 4.68 -6.46
N HIS A 182 -10.31 4.45 -5.83
CA HIS A 182 -9.05 4.35 -6.57
C HIS A 182 -8.87 3.01 -7.28
N LEU A 183 -9.25 2.95 -8.56
CA LEU A 183 -8.82 1.88 -9.46
C LEU A 183 -7.35 2.07 -9.78
N HIS A 184 -6.55 1.05 -9.54
CA HIS A 184 -5.13 1.13 -9.80
C HIS A 184 -4.54 -0.23 -10.19
N THR A 185 -3.34 -0.19 -10.75
CA THR A 185 -2.57 -1.37 -11.17
C THR A 185 -1.09 -1.18 -10.81
N GLY A 186 -0.41 -2.28 -10.53
CA GLY A 186 1.05 -2.33 -10.61
C GLY A 186 1.43 -2.60 -12.05
N ALA A 187 1.94 -1.58 -12.76
CA ALA A 187 2.38 -1.75 -14.14
C ALA A 187 3.49 -2.79 -14.25
N GLU A 188 3.67 -3.35 -15.45
CA GLU A 188 4.69 -4.36 -15.70
C GLU A 188 6.09 -3.81 -15.44
N VAL A 189 6.91 -4.59 -14.75
CA VAL A 189 8.34 -4.32 -14.61
C VAL A 189 9.05 -4.79 -15.87
N ILE A 190 9.67 -3.85 -16.57
CA ILE A 190 10.41 -4.07 -17.82
C ILE A 190 11.89 -4.32 -17.52
N GLY A 191 12.43 -3.75 -16.44
CA GLY A 191 13.86 -3.81 -16.10
C GLY A 191 14.15 -4.05 -14.62
N GLY A 192 14.97 -5.07 -14.36
CA GLY A 192 15.34 -5.62 -13.03
C GLY A 192 14.17 -5.85 -12.09
N VAL A 193 14.27 -5.44 -10.82
CA VAL A 193 13.32 -5.81 -9.77
C VAL A 193 12.71 -4.59 -9.10
N LYS A 194 11.39 -4.62 -8.88
CA LYS A 194 10.68 -3.70 -7.99
C LYS A 194 10.36 -4.40 -6.68
N CYS A 195 10.86 -3.85 -5.59
CA CYS A 195 10.49 -4.24 -4.23
C CYS A 195 9.65 -3.15 -3.57
N THR A 196 8.61 -3.56 -2.86
CA THR A 196 7.79 -2.66 -2.08
C THR A 196 7.39 -3.33 -0.78
N MET A 197 7.04 -2.55 0.23
CA MET A 197 6.40 -3.04 1.44
C MET A 197 5.07 -2.32 1.62
N ARG A 198 4.05 -3.07 2.03
CA ARG A 198 2.71 -2.55 2.20
C ARG A 198 2.19 -2.82 3.62
N SER A 199 1.52 -1.82 4.18
CA SER A 199 0.65 -1.95 5.35
C SER A 199 -0.64 -1.15 5.12
N ASP A 200 -1.53 -1.15 6.09
CA ASP A 200 -2.79 -0.42 6.06
C ASP A 200 -3.02 0.27 7.41
N MET A 201 -3.82 1.34 7.43
CA MET A 201 -4.20 2.04 8.65
C MET A 201 -5.54 1.52 9.19
N LEU A 202 -5.63 1.30 10.50
CA LEU A 202 -6.82 0.77 11.17
C LEU A 202 -7.62 1.89 11.82
N TYR A 203 -8.94 1.77 11.70
CA TYR A 203 -9.89 2.79 12.14
C TYR A 203 -10.98 2.22 13.04
N GLU A 204 -11.48 3.05 13.94
CA GLU A 204 -12.67 2.80 14.72
C GLU A 204 -13.80 3.76 14.37
N ARG A 205 -15.03 3.36 14.67
CA ARG A 205 -16.19 4.24 14.55
C ARG A 205 -16.20 5.20 15.73
N VAL A 206 -16.30 6.49 15.47
CA VAL A 206 -16.53 7.51 16.50
C VAL A 206 -18.02 7.54 16.84
N GLY A 207 -18.35 7.66 18.14
CA GLY A 207 -19.75 7.76 18.61
C GLY A 207 -20.42 6.42 18.94
N LEU A 208 -19.71 5.29 18.85
CA LEU A 208 -20.08 4.04 19.50
C LEU A 208 -19.05 3.75 20.61
N PRO A 209 -19.43 3.11 21.74
CA PRO A 209 -18.47 2.73 22.76
C PRO A 209 -17.34 1.89 22.16
N VAL A 210 -16.09 2.26 22.45
CA VAL A 210 -14.92 1.45 22.12
C VAL A 210 -15.06 0.14 22.89
N LEU A 211 -15.38 -0.96 22.21
CA LEU A 211 -15.12 -2.29 22.74
C LEU A 211 -13.61 -2.45 22.77
N VAL A 212 -13.01 -2.11 23.91
CA VAL A 212 -11.61 -2.44 24.20
C VAL A 212 -11.54 -3.96 24.22
N TYR A 213 -11.08 -4.56 23.12
CA TYR A 213 -10.68 -5.95 23.14
C TYR A 213 -9.40 -6.03 23.97
N SER A 214 -9.57 -6.30 25.27
CA SER A 214 -8.50 -6.80 26.10
C SER A 214 -7.99 -8.09 25.47
N VAL A 215 -6.77 -8.05 24.94
CA VAL A 215 -6.04 -9.26 24.59
C VAL A 215 -5.79 -10.00 25.91
N PRO A 216 -6.30 -11.23 26.11
CA PRO A 216 -6.00 -11.96 27.32
C PRO A 216 -4.50 -12.26 27.33
N VAL A 217 -3.82 -11.74 28.34
CA VAL A 217 -2.48 -12.20 28.71
C VAL A 217 -2.64 -13.68 29.06
N ARG A 218 -2.03 -14.56 28.26
CA ARG A 218 -2.05 -16.00 28.57
C ARG A 218 -1.19 -16.25 29.81
N PRO A 219 -1.63 -17.15 30.70
CA PRO A 219 -0.87 -17.55 31.89
C PRO A 219 0.45 -18.24 31.53
#